data_AF-A0A7X9AA65-F1
#
_entry.id   AF-A0A7X9AA65-F1
#
_cell.length_a   1.000
_cell.length_b   1.000
_cell.length_c   1.000
_cell.angle_alpha   90.00
_cell.angle_beta   90.00
_cell.angle_gamma   90.00
#
_symmetry.space_group_name_H-M   'P 1'
#
loop_
_entity.id
_entity.type
_entity.pdbx_description
1 polymer ?
#
loop_
_entity_poly.entity_id
_entity_poly.type
_entity_poly.pdbx_seq_one_letter_code
_entity_poly.pdbx_strand_id
1 'polypeptide(L)'
;LDTKVLSPEGKVLNFDASNETEVEAYMQSLPLAQPNPEGRLPLDAQQINPIFRSWWQQVGDKIIRPGLSAERTFLDAAAWTEVKGLFAEYSAYLAGKKGAIAEKIPVANLQRYLECADLRQAAHDLTVRDQAVTDTLKAASEVERLLLYRIWLLRLANNFVSFPELYTANRRALFERGSLVIDGRWFNLAFPVSNLAAHQAQAKHSSLFVLYIEIAVNPTTKMLAAVPVTTGSKGNLAIGKRGVFFDLNKQEFPAVVVQLIENPVCLAEALVAPFVKAWGMVEKKIEAWSSTTEKAFHTKFDKAITPPAPGTAPAAPPAGAQAGGTGAFLGISVAFAALGSSFAFISKTIAAMSATAIWVSVICGILALMFPISLLAILKLRRQDLSSLLEGSGWAINSRMRLSNRHRRHFSRLGTYPKDAIGTPQKHGLTIILILILLILLLVFGIRLHRQIKQKRIPNPPAQQEAAPAPAPPAETAPAP
;
A
#
# COMPACT_ATOMS: atom_id res chain seq x y z
N LEU A 1 10.59 4.11 45.33
CA LEU A 1 10.41 2.89 44.50
C LEU A 1 9.83 3.22 43.12
N ASP A 2 9.34 4.45 42.89
CA ASP A 2 8.45 4.81 41.77
C ASP A 2 9.13 5.22 40.45
N THR A 3 10.44 5.02 40.30
CA THR A 3 11.20 5.56 39.15
C THR A 3 11.68 4.51 38.14
N LYS A 4 11.29 3.24 38.29
CA LYS A 4 11.75 2.16 37.41
C LYS A 4 10.64 1.71 36.45
N VAL A 5 10.89 1.91 35.16
CA VAL A 5 10.05 1.40 34.08
C VAL A 5 10.61 0.05 33.65
N LEU A 6 9.81 -1.01 33.79
CA LEU A 6 10.14 -2.34 33.27
C LEU A 6 9.64 -2.42 31.82
N SER A 7 10.52 -2.72 30.86
CA SER A 7 10.08 -2.91 29.48
C SER A 7 9.21 -4.17 29.37
N PRO A 8 7.95 -4.08 28.90
CA PRO A 8 7.11 -5.26 28.65
C PRO A 8 7.50 -6.00 27.37
N GLU A 9 8.25 -5.34 26.48
CA GLU A 9 8.68 -5.90 25.21
C GLU A 9 10.13 -6.37 25.36
N GLY A 10 10.35 -7.68 25.39
CA GLY A 10 11.68 -8.31 25.35
C GLY A 10 12.38 -8.15 23.99
N LYS A 11 12.27 -6.98 23.36
CA LYS A 11 13.01 -6.64 22.15
C LYS A 11 14.43 -6.24 22.54
N VAL A 12 15.35 -7.16 22.29
CA VAL A 12 16.79 -6.94 22.36
C VAL A 12 17.15 -5.84 21.36
N LEU A 13 17.45 -4.64 21.85
CA LEU A 13 17.93 -3.54 21.01
C LEU A 13 19.38 -3.82 20.59
N ASN A 14 19.73 -3.55 19.33
CA ASN A 14 21.14 -3.48 18.95
C ASN A 14 21.76 -2.26 19.63
N PHE A 15 22.90 -2.44 20.29
CA PHE A 15 23.63 -1.38 21.00
C PHE A 15 25.12 -1.44 20.68
N ASP A 16 25.79 -0.30 20.70
CA ASP A 16 27.26 -0.24 20.65
C ASP A 16 27.84 -0.44 22.06
N ALA A 17 28.67 -1.47 22.23
CA ALA A 17 29.32 -1.78 23.50
C ALA A 17 30.32 -0.69 23.96
N SER A 18 30.70 0.23 23.07
CA SER A 18 31.60 1.35 23.36
C SER A 18 30.86 2.57 23.94
N ASN A 19 29.53 2.60 23.87
CA ASN A 19 28.70 3.72 24.33
C ASN A 19 27.97 3.36 25.64
N GLU A 20 28.44 3.92 26.76
CA GLU A 20 27.89 3.67 28.10
C GLU A 20 26.37 3.89 28.20
N THR A 21 25.86 4.93 27.55
CA THR A 21 24.42 5.27 27.59
C THR A 21 23.55 4.25 26.86
N GLU A 22 24.06 3.66 25.76
CA GLU A 22 23.36 2.61 25.02
C GLU A 22 23.42 1.27 25.74
N VAL A 23 24.55 0.97 26.40
CA VAL A 23 24.70 -0.22 27.26
C VAL A 23 23.71 -0.16 28.42
N GLU A 24 23.59 0.98 29.09
CA GLU A 24 22.65 1.15 30.21
C GLU A 24 21.20 1.00 29.74
N ALA A 25 20.83 1.65 28.63
CA ALA A 25 19.49 1.53 28.05
C ALA A 25 19.17 0.08 27.62
N TYR A 26 20.16 -0.62 27.05
CA TYR A 26 20.03 -2.02 26.68
C TYR A 26 19.80 -2.91 27.91
N MET A 27 20.61 -2.76 28.96
CA MET A 27 20.45 -3.55 30.18
C MET A 27 19.14 -3.25 30.93
N GLN A 28 18.61 -2.03 30.83
CA GLN A 28 17.28 -1.66 31.34
C GLN A 28 16.13 -2.28 30.52
N SER A 29 16.37 -2.60 29.24
CA SER A 29 15.38 -3.26 28.38
C SER A 29 15.25 -4.77 28.62
N LEU A 30 16.24 -5.38 29.28
CA LEU A 30 16.24 -6.81 29.61
C LEU A 30 15.20 -7.15 30.70
N PRO A 31 14.65 -8.38 30.69
CA PRO A 31 13.68 -8.81 31.70
C PRO A 31 14.26 -8.74 33.12
N LEU A 32 13.36 -8.57 34.10
CA LEU A 32 13.71 -8.47 35.52
C LEU A 32 14.46 -9.71 36.02
N ALA A 33 14.02 -10.89 35.60
CA ALA A 33 14.63 -12.18 35.90
C ALA A 33 14.64 -13.07 34.65
N GLN A 34 15.44 -14.13 34.68
CA GLN A 34 15.41 -15.14 33.63
C GLN A 34 14.03 -15.82 33.58
N PRO A 35 13.36 -15.89 32.42
CA PRO A 35 12.08 -16.57 32.30
C PRO A 35 12.22 -18.05 32.66
N ASN A 36 11.29 -18.58 33.45
CA ASN A 36 11.23 -20.00 33.79
C ASN A 36 9.87 -20.61 33.41
N PRO A 37 9.81 -21.93 33.12
CA PRO A 37 8.56 -22.60 32.76
C PRO A 37 7.51 -22.57 33.87
N GLU A 38 7.93 -22.44 35.12
CA GLU A 38 7.06 -22.42 36.31
C GLU A 38 6.38 -21.06 36.54
N GLY A 39 6.79 -19.99 35.84
CA GLY A 39 6.24 -18.65 36.01
C GLY A 39 6.50 -18.04 37.39
N ARG A 40 7.64 -18.39 38.03
CA ARG A 40 8.00 -17.97 39.39
C ARG A 40 9.11 -16.93 39.37
N LEU A 41 8.97 -15.86 40.14
CA LEU A 41 9.99 -14.80 40.23
C LEU A 41 10.86 -15.03 41.49
N PRO A 42 12.18 -15.20 41.36
CA PRO A 42 13.05 -15.40 42.53
C PRO A 42 13.12 -14.14 43.41
N LEU A 43 13.08 -14.33 44.73
CA LEU A 43 13.28 -13.25 45.70
C LEU A 43 14.76 -13.02 46.04
N ASP A 44 15.62 -13.95 45.65
CA ASP A 44 17.07 -13.79 45.72
C ASP A 44 17.54 -12.78 44.66
N ALA A 45 18.15 -11.69 45.13
CA ALA A 45 18.66 -10.62 44.29
C ALA A 45 19.76 -11.08 43.34
N GLN A 46 20.49 -12.16 43.65
CA GLN A 46 21.54 -12.65 42.76
C GLN A 46 20.98 -13.18 41.44
N GLN A 47 19.74 -13.68 41.46
CA GLN A 47 19.00 -14.23 40.32
C GLN A 47 18.21 -13.15 39.53
N ILE A 48 18.34 -11.89 39.93
CA ILE A 48 17.71 -10.73 39.30
C ILE A 48 18.75 -9.98 38.48
N ASN A 49 18.28 -9.37 37.39
CA ASN A 49 19.09 -8.52 36.53
C ASN A 49 19.87 -7.48 37.39
N PRO A 50 21.20 -7.38 37.22
CA PRO A 50 22.08 -6.52 38.02
C PRO A 50 21.57 -5.10 38.25
N ILE A 51 20.95 -4.49 37.23
CA ILE A 51 20.42 -3.11 37.32
C ILE A 51 19.29 -2.97 38.34
N PHE A 52 18.50 -4.02 38.51
CA PHE A 52 17.31 -4.01 39.37
C PHE A 52 17.55 -4.65 40.73
N ARG A 53 18.75 -5.17 41.03
CA ARG A 53 19.02 -5.90 42.29
C ARG A 53 18.72 -5.08 43.54
N SER A 54 19.27 -3.87 43.62
CA SER A 54 19.09 -3.00 44.79
C SER A 54 17.63 -2.61 44.98
N TRP A 55 16.92 -2.35 43.89
CA TRP A 55 15.49 -2.06 43.90
C TRP A 55 14.67 -3.29 44.32
N TRP A 56 14.95 -4.46 43.75
CA TRP A 56 14.23 -5.69 44.07
C TRP A 56 14.48 -6.16 45.50
N GLN A 57 15.69 -5.98 46.04
CA GLN A 57 15.97 -6.20 47.46
C GLN A 57 15.07 -5.33 48.33
N GLN A 58 14.95 -4.04 48.02
CA GLN A 58 14.07 -3.15 48.79
C GLN A 58 12.59 -3.54 48.68
N VAL A 59 12.13 -3.98 47.51
CA VAL A 59 10.77 -4.50 47.33
C VAL A 59 10.59 -5.79 48.14
N GLY A 60 11.54 -6.72 48.05
CA GLY A 60 11.57 -7.96 48.80
C GLY A 60 11.48 -7.72 50.32
N ASP A 61 12.35 -6.88 50.84
CA ASP A 61 12.50 -6.65 52.28
C ASP A 61 11.37 -5.79 52.87
N LYS A 62 10.86 -4.80 52.14
CA LYS A 62 9.88 -3.83 52.67
C LYS A 62 8.43 -4.16 52.33
N ILE A 63 8.19 -4.90 51.24
CA ILE A 63 6.84 -5.15 50.71
C ILE A 63 6.51 -6.64 50.78
N ILE A 64 7.36 -7.47 50.20
CA ILE A 64 7.05 -8.90 50.01
C ILE A 64 7.17 -9.67 51.32
N ARG A 65 8.33 -9.63 52.00
CA ARG A 65 8.55 -10.38 53.25
C ARG A 65 7.72 -9.91 54.45
N PRO A 66 7.33 -8.63 54.58
CA PRO A 66 6.41 -8.20 55.63
C PRO A 66 4.94 -8.50 55.31
N GLY A 67 4.55 -8.44 54.04
CA GLY A 67 3.17 -8.69 53.60
C GLY A 67 2.83 -10.17 53.37
N LEU A 68 3.85 -11.00 53.13
CA LEU A 68 3.77 -12.44 52.95
C LEU A 68 4.69 -13.15 53.96
N SER A 69 4.69 -14.48 54.01
CA SER A 69 5.59 -15.23 54.90
C SER A 69 7.08 -14.96 54.62
N ALA A 70 7.87 -14.79 55.70
CA ALA A 70 9.29 -14.44 55.63
C ALA A 70 10.20 -15.52 55.02
N GLU A 71 9.75 -16.77 55.01
CA GLU A 71 10.51 -17.94 54.54
C GLU A 71 10.40 -18.17 53.02
N ARG A 72 9.60 -17.35 52.32
CA ARG A 72 9.34 -17.55 50.90
C ARG A 72 10.56 -17.15 50.06
N THR A 73 10.95 -18.02 49.13
CA THR A 73 12.10 -17.84 48.22
C THR A 73 11.70 -17.46 46.79
N PHE A 74 10.45 -17.73 46.40
CA PHE A 74 9.90 -17.42 45.08
C PHE A 74 8.52 -16.78 45.18
N LEU A 75 8.23 -15.87 44.25
CA LEU A 75 6.94 -15.20 44.11
C LEU A 75 6.20 -15.78 42.90
N ASP A 76 5.03 -16.37 43.12
CA ASP A 76 4.13 -16.82 42.05
C ASP A 76 3.02 -15.80 41.78
N ALA A 77 2.19 -16.06 40.75
CA ALA A 77 1.12 -15.16 40.34
C ALA A 77 0.04 -14.98 41.43
N ALA A 78 -0.23 -16.02 42.23
CA ALA A 78 -1.19 -15.97 43.33
C ALA A 78 -0.67 -15.06 44.45
N ALA A 79 0.58 -15.25 44.87
CA ALA A 79 1.28 -14.41 45.83
C ALA A 79 1.35 -12.95 45.40
N TRP A 80 1.63 -12.70 44.12
CA TRP A 80 1.64 -11.34 43.60
C TRP A 80 0.26 -10.68 43.65
N THR A 81 -0.79 -11.47 43.46
CA THR A 81 -2.18 -10.98 43.58
C THR A 81 -2.53 -10.65 45.02
N GLU A 82 -2.06 -11.44 45.98
CA GLU A 82 -2.19 -11.17 47.41
C GLU A 82 -1.48 -9.87 47.82
N VAL A 83 -0.23 -9.67 47.37
CA VAL A 83 0.50 -8.42 47.60
C VAL A 83 -0.27 -7.22 47.03
N LYS A 84 -0.79 -7.31 45.80
CA LYS A 84 -1.64 -6.25 45.25
C LYS A 84 -2.90 -6.01 46.10
N GLY A 85 -3.48 -7.06 46.67
CA GLY A 85 -4.61 -6.99 47.59
C GLY A 85 -4.30 -6.16 48.84
N LEU A 86 -3.12 -6.34 49.45
CA LEU A 86 -2.70 -5.56 50.62
C LEU A 86 -2.64 -4.06 50.36
N PHE A 87 -2.28 -3.65 49.13
CA PHE A 87 -2.22 -2.24 48.74
C PHE A 87 -3.48 -1.75 48.00
N ALA A 88 -4.53 -2.58 47.88
CA ALA A 88 -5.72 -2.22 47.12
C ALA A 88 -6.42 -0.99 47.71
N GLU A 89 -6.62 -0.93 49.01
CA GLU A 89 -7.24 0.22 49.70
C GLU A 89 -6.40 1.50 49.55
N TYR A 90 -5.08 1.39 49.69
CA TYR A 90 -4.18 2.53 49.49
C TYR A 90 -4.17 3.01 48.03
N SER A 91 -4.22 2.10 47.06
CA SER A 91 -4.33 2.44 45.65
C SER A 91 -5.66 3.12 45.31
N ALA A 92 -6.77 2.66 45.92
CA ALA A 92 -8.09 3.28 45.78
C ALA A 92 -8.11 4.68 46.41
N TYR A 93 -7.45 4.86 47.56
CA TYR A 93 -7.27 6.17 48.18
C TYR A 93 -6.47 7.13 47.29
N LEU A 94 -5.36 6.68 46.71
CA LEU A 94 -4.57 7.50 45.76
C LEU A 94 -5.37 7.86 44.50
N ALA A 95 -6.13 6.91 43.95
CA ALA A 95 -6.99 7.15 42.78
C ALA A 95 -8.16 8.10 43.10
N GLY A 96 -8.68 8.07 44.33
CA GLY A 96 -9.74 8.95 44.82
C GLY A 96 -9.27 10.32 45.29
N LYS A 97 -7.96 10.59 45.27
CA LYS A 97 -7.38 11.81 45.80
C LYS A 97 -7.83 13.04 44.99
N LYS A 98 -8.56 13.94 45.63
CA LYS A 98 -8.97 15.24 45.07
C LYS A 98 -7.99 16.32 45.51
N GLY A 99 -7.71 17.29 44.62
CA GLY A 99 -6.87 18.44 44.97
C GLY A 99 -5.36 18.23 44.84
N ALA A 100 -4.89 17.37 43.93
CA ALA A 100 -3.47 17.17 43.64
C ALA A 100 -2.69 18.48 43.38
N ILE A 101 -3.38 19.52 42.91
CA ILE A 101 -2.83 20.88 42.70
C ILE A 101 -2.40 21.52 44.04
N ALA A 102 -3.15 21.29 45.13
CA ALA A 102 -2.90 21.87 46.45
C ALA A 102 -2.02 21.00 47.35
N GLU A 103 -1.77 19.74 46.99
CA GLU A 103 -0.99 18.78 47.80
C GLU A 103 0.45 19.24 48.06
N LYS A 104 1.04 20.00 47.13
CA LYS A 104 2.40 20.54 47.28
C LYS A 104 2.49 21.66 48.34
N ILE A 105 1.35 22.16 48.83
CA ILE A 105 1.31 23.21 49.84
C ILE A 105 1.54 22.57 51.21
N PRO A 106 2.54 23.02 52.00
CA PRO A 106 2.79 22.48 53.33
C PRO A 106 1.54 22.55 54.22
N VAL A 107 1.30 21.49 55.01
CA VAL A 107 0.12 21.39 55.91
C VAL A 107 0.04 22.58 56.87
N ALA A 108 1.17 23.05 57.39
CA ALA A 108 1.23 24.23 58.26
C ALA A 108 0.70 25.51 57.57
N ASN A 109 0.94 25.67 56.26
CA ASN A 109 0.41 26.80 55.50
C ASN A 109 -1.10 26.66 55.26
N LEU A 110 -1.58 25.45 54.98
CA LEU A 110 -3.02 25.18 54.83
C LEU A 110 -3.76 25.47 56.14
N GLN A 111 -3.21 25.01 57.27
CA GLN A 111 -3.75 25.32 58.61
C GLN A 111 -3.76 26.82 58.87
N ARG A 112 -2.66 27.52 58.58
CA ARG A 112 -2.60 28.99 58.70
C ARG A 112 -3.64 29.71 57.85
N TYR A 113 -3.90 29.25 56.63
CA TYR A 113 -4.95 29.82 55.77
C TYR A 113 -6.36 29.54 56.28
N LEU A 114 -6.59 28.37 56.91
CA LEU A 114 -7.86 28.02 57.54
C LEU A 114 -8.10 28.80 58.84
N GLU A 115 -7.06 29.04 59.63
CA GLU A 115 -7.13 29.79 60.89
C GLU A 115 -7.35 31.29 60.66
N CYS A 116 -6.81 31.83 59.56
CA CYS A 116 -7.02 33.24 59.20
C CYS A 116 -8.46 33.50 58.75
N ALA A 117 -9.26 34.09 59.62
CA ALA A 117 -10.67 34.42 59.37
C ALA A 117 -10.84 35.33 58.13
N ASP A 118 -9.98 36.32 57.97
CA ASP A 118 -10.04 37.28 56.85
C ASP A 118 -9.85 36.59 55.49
N LEU A 119 -8.89 35.66 55.38
CA LEU A 119 -8.66 34.90 54.15
C LEU A 119 -9.82 33.97 53.83
N ARG A 120 -10.39 33.30 54.85
CA ARG A 120 -11.59 32.48 54.66
C ARG A 120 -12.77 33.31 54.19
N GLN A 121 -12.98 34.49 54.79
CA GLN A 121 -14.04 35.40 54.39
C GLN A 121 -13.81 35.88 52.96
N ALA A 122 -12.60 36.32 52.60
CA ALA A 122 -12.27 36.75 51.25
C ALA A 122 -12.47 35.63 50.20
N ALA A 123 -12.13 34.38 50.53
CA ALA A 123 -12.35 33.22 49.66
C ALA A 123 -13.85 32.88 49.51
N HIS A 124 -14.62 32.99 50.60
CA HIS A 124 -16.06 32.85 50.57
C HIS A 124 -16.69 33.94 49.69
N ASP A 125 -16.30 35.20 49.87
CA ASP A 125 -16.78 36.34 49.09
C ASP A 125 -16.41 36.22 47.60
N LEU A 126 -15.23 35.67 47.27
CA LEU A 126 -14.87 35.32 45.89
C LEU A 126 -15.79 34.25 45.32
N THR A 127 -16.08 33.20 46.09
CA THR A 127 -16.98 32.12 45.68
C THR A 127 -18.40 32.64 45.44
N VAL A 128 -18.90 33.52 46.31
CA VAL A 128 -20.22 34.17 46.16
C VAL A 128 -20.24 35.05 44.91
N ARG A 129 -19.19 35.84 44.65
CA ARG A 129 -19.10 36.66 43.43
C ARG A 129 -19.04 35.84 42.15
N ASP A 130 -18.29 34.74 42.14
CA ASP A 130 -18.20 33.82 41.01
C ASP A 130 -19.54 33.11 40.74
N GLN A 131 -20.22 32.67 41.81
CA GLN A 131 -21.57 32.11 41.72
C GLN A 131 -22.59 33.13 41.19
N ALA A 132 -22.48 34.39 41.61
CA ALA A 132 -23.40 35.45 41.15
C ALA A 132 -23.35 35.70 39.64
N VAL A 133 -22.19 35.47 38.99
CA VAL A 133 -22.04 35.62 37.53
C VAL A 133 -22.22 34.31 36.74
N THR A 134 -22.49 33.20 37.42
CA THR A 134 -22.59 31.87 36.80
C THR A 134 -23.60 31.85 35.64
N ASP A 135 -24.79 32.40 35.83
CA ASP A 135 -25.82 32.39 34.78
C ASP A 135 -25.46 33.31 33.61
N THR A 136 -24.71 34.39 33.86
CA THR A 136 -24.21 35.28 32.81
C THR A 136 -23.14 34.59 31.96
N LEU A 137 -22.22 33.85 32.58
CA LEU A 137 -21.19 33.08 31.86
C LEU A 137 -21.78 31.91 31.06
N LYS A 138 -22.80 31.24 31.60
CA LYS A 138 -23.56 30.23 30.87
C LYS A 138 -24.24 30.85 29.65
N ALA A 139 -24.95 31.97 29.82
CA ALA A 139 -25.59 32.68 28.72
C ALA A 139 -24.56 33.14 27.66
N ALA A 140 -23.41 33.68 28.08
CA ALA A 140 -22.32 34.04 27.17
C ALA A 140 -21.81 32.84 26.35
N SER A 141 -21.62 31.68 26.99
CA SER A 141 -21.21 30.45 26.32
C SER A 141 -22.28 29.93 25.33
N GLU A 142 -23.57 30.08 25.67
CA GLU A 142 -24.67 29.74 24.78
C GLU A 142 -24.75 30.68 23.57
N VAL A 143 -24.52 31.98 23.78
CA VAL A 143 -24.44 32.97 22.70
C VAL A 143 -23.25 32.68 21.79
N GLU A 144 -22.08 32.35 22.35
CA GLU A 144 -20.92 31.92 21.57
C GLU A 144 -21.27 30.69 20.72
N ARG A 145 -21.89 29.67 21.33
CA ARG A 145 -22.36 28.47 20.60
C ARG A 145 -23.32 28.83 19.48
N LEU A 146 -24.28 29.73 19.73
CA LEU A 146 -25.24 30.19 18.73
C LEU A 146 -24.55 30.94 17.58
N LEU A 147 -23.57 31.79 17.88
CA LEU A 147 -22.78 32.50 16.87
C LEU A 147 -21.96 31.51 16.03
N LEU A 148 -21.32 30.53 16.65
CA LEU A 148 -20.59 29.47 15.96
C LEU A 148 -21.51 28.67 15.03
N TYR A 149 -22.71 28.32 15.47
CA TYR A 149 -23.71 27.68 14.60
C TYR A 149 -24.14 28.59 13.45
N ARG A 150 -24.44 29.86 13.73
CA ARG A 150 -24.83 30.81 12.69
C ARG A 150 -23.75 30.99 11.61
N ILE A 151 -22.48 31.02 12.00
CA ILE A 151 -21.35 31.21 11.09
C ILE A 151 -21.02 29.91 10.34
N TRP A 152 -20.98 28.77 11.03
CA TRP A 152 -20.37 27.54 10.50
C TRP A 152 -21.34 26.40 10.20
N LEU A 153 -22.57 26.38 10.73
CA LEU A 153 -23.47 25.23 10.60
C LEU A 153 -23.78 24.90 9.15
N LEU A 154 -24.08 25.90 8.32
CA LEU A 154 -24.37 25.67 6.89
C LEU A 154 -23.14 25.13 6.15
N ARG A 155 -21.96 25.69 6.42
CA ARG A 155 -20.70 25.20 5.85
C ARG A 155 -20.41 23.78 6.29
N LEU A 156 -20.58 23.47 7.58
CA LEU A 156 -20.39 22.14 8.16
C LEU A 156 -21.36 21.14 7.53
N ALA A 157 -22.66 21.45 7.48
CA ALA A 157 -23.69 20.58 6.91
C ALA A 157 -23.42 20.29 5.42
N ASN A 158 -23.13 21.32 4.63
CA ASN A 158 -22.81 21.14 3.21
C ASN A 158 -21.56 20.27 2.99
N ASN A 159 -20.52 20.49 3.81
CA ASN A 159 -19.28 19.70 3.75
C ASN A 159 -19.42 18.30 4.33
N PHE A 160 -20.30 18.08 5.29
CA PHE A 160 -20.57 16.76 5.83
C PHE A 160 -21.33 15.88 4.83
N VAL A 161 -22.29 16.47 4.09
CA VAL A 161 -23.13 15.71 3.15
C VAL A 161 -22.45 15.49 1.80
N SER A 162 -21.81 16.52 1.24
CA SER A 162 -21.37 16.51 -0.17
C SER A 162 -19.90 16.86 -0.40
N PHE A 163 -19.16 17.23 0.64
CA PHE A 163 -17.74 17.57 0.57
C PHE A 163 -17.36 18.56 -0.55
N PRO A 164 -18.11 19.67 -0.80
CA PRO A 164 -17.82 20.56 -1.92
C PRO A 164 -16.44 21.22 -1.80
N GLU A 165 -15.92 21.43 -0.58
CA GLU A 165 -14.59 22.02 -0.38
C GLU A 165 -13.46 21.08 -0.79
N LEU A 166 -13.66 19.76 -0.78
CA LEU A 166 -12.67 18.80 -1.26
C LEU A 166 -12.39 18.97 -2.77
N TYR A 167 -13.42 19.35 -3.51
CA TYR A 167 -13.35 19.52 -4.96
C TYR A 167 -13.00 20.95 -5.38
N THR A 168 -13.02 21.89 -4.43
CA THR A 168 -12.80 23.31 -4.70
C THR A 168 -11.34 23.68 -4.51
N ALA A 169 -10.66 24.11 -5.58
CA ALA A 169 -9.22 24.36 -5.55
C ALA A 169 -8.74 25.50 -4.63
N ASN A 170 -9.65 26.38 -4.19
CA ASN A 170 -9.34 27.57 -3.39
C ASN A 170 -9.73 27.42 -1.92
N ARG A 171 -10.21 26.25 -1.51
CA ARG A 171 -10.58 25.95 -0.13
C ARG A 171 -10.01 24.60 0.27
N ARG A 172 -9.94 24.35 1.57
CA ARG A 172 -9.46 23.10 2.15
C ARG A 172 -10.63 22.45 2.86
N ALA A 173 -10.88 21.16 2.63
CA ALA A 173 -11.89 20.43 3.36
C ALA A 173 -11.46 20.19 4.83
N LEU A 174 -12.44 20.02 5.71
CA LEU A 174 -12.23 19.92 7.18
C LEU A 174 -11.29 18.78 7.59
N PHE A 175 -11.32 17.66 6.89
CA PHE A 175 -10.51 16.47 7.19
C PHE A 175 -9.11 16.54 6.58
N GLU A 176 -8.80 17.55 5.78
CA GLU A 176 -7.46 17.70 5.23
C GLU A 176 -6.51 18.21 6.31
N ARG A 177 -5.29 17.66 6.34
CA ARG A 177 -4.27 18.04 7.32
C ARG A 177 -3.16 18.92 6.77
N GLY A 178 -3.04 19.07 5.46
CA GLY A 178 -1.93 19.83 4.91
C GLY A 178 -1.54 19.43 3.50
N SER A 179 -0.32 19.76 3.14
CA SER A 179 0.27 19.49 1.83
C SER A 179 1.68 18.93 1.98
N LEU A 180 2.08 18.04 1.08
CA LEU A 180 3.40 17.41 1.11
C LEU A 180 4.20 17.80 -0.13
N VAL A 181 5.46 18.19 0.07
CA VAL A 181 6.43 18.36 -1.00
C VAL A 181 7.47 17.26 -0.92
N ILE A 182 7.56 16.45 -1.97
CA ILE A 182 8.51 15.34 -2.08
C ILE A 182 8.79 15.06 -3.55
N ASP A 183 10.03 14.71 -3.89
CA ASP A 183 10.43 14.37 -5.26
C ASP A 183 10.15 15.47 -6.31
N GLY A 184 10.24 16.75 -5.92
CA GLY A 184 9.95 17.90 -6.80
C GLY A 184 8.47 18.07 -7.14
N ARG A 185 7.58 17.44 -6.37
CA ARG A 185 6.13 17.44 -6.57
C ARG A 185 5.42 17.99 -5.35
N TRP A 186 4.30 18.63 -5.61
CA TRP A 186 3.44 19.20 -4.58
C TRP A 186 2.14 18.41 -4.49
N PHE A 187 1.90 17.79 -3.34
CA PHE A 187 0.68 17.06 -3.01
C PHE A 187 -0.19 17.94 -2.12
N ASN A 188 -1.34 18.37 -2.62
CA ASN A 188 -2.23 19.30 -1.90
C ASN A 188 -3.11 18.63 -0.85
N LEU A 189 -3.14 17.30 -0.81
CA LEU A 189 -4.13 16.54 -0.05
C LEU A 189 -3.43 15.54 0.88
N ALA A 190 -3.75 15.62 2.17
CA ALA A 190 -3.26 14.72 3.20
C ALA A 190 -4.36 14.43 4.21
N PHE A 191 -4.50 13.18 4.62
CA PHE A 191 -5.49 12.72 5.59
C PHE A 191 -4.83 12.29 6.89
N PRO A 192 -5.44 12.56 8.06
CA PRO A 192 -4.93 12.07 9.33
C PRO A 192 -5.08 10.55 9.41
N VAL A 193 -4.06 9.87 9.94
CA VAL A 193 -4.08 8.42 10.14
C VAL A 193 -3.86 8.11 11.61
N SER A 194 -4.89 7.59 12.28
CA SER A 194 -4.77 7.20 13.70
C SER A 194 -4.09 5.84 13.86
N ASN A 195 -4.45 4.88 13.00
CA ASN A 195 -3.87 3.53 12.98
C ASN A 195 -3.47 3.17 11.56
N LEU A 196 -2.16 3.01 11.34
CA LEU A 196 -1.59 2.75 10.03
C LEU A 196 -2.05 1.42 9.43
N ALA A 197 -2.07 0.33 10.21
CA ALA A 197 -2.46 -0.99 9.70
C ALA A 197 -3.94 -1.05 9.31
N ALA A 198 -4.82 -0.50 10.17
CA ALA A 198 -6.26 -0.45 9.90
C ALA A 198 -6.57 0.42 8.67
N HIS A 199 -5.94 1.60 8.58
CA HIS A 199 -6.11 2.48 7.43
C HIS A 199 -5.56 1.85 6.13
N GLN A 200 -4.41 1.18 6.19
CA GLN A 200 -3.82 0.50 5.02
C GLN A 200 -4.71 -0.62 4.50
N ALA A 201 -5.36 -1.39 5.39
CA ALA A 201 -6.29 -2.43 4.98
C ALA A 201 -7.44 -1.87 4.14
N GLN A 202 -8.04 -0.75 4.56
CA GLN A 202 -9.13 -0.09 3.83
C GLN A 202 -8.62 0.59 2.55
N ALA A 203 -7.49 1.28 2.62
CA ALA A 203 -6.94 2.02 1.49
C ALA A 203 -6.56 1.13 0.29
N LYS A 204 -6.31 -0.18 0.47
CA LYS A 204 -6.06 -1.11 -0.64
C LYS A 204 -7.23 -1.17 -1.65
N HIS A 205 -8.46 -0.92 -1.21
CA HIS A 205 -9.64 -0.92 -2.07
C HIS A 205 -9.74 0.33 -2.97
N SER A 206 -9.02 1.41 -2.65
CA SER A 206 -9.04 2.69 -3.40
C SER A 206 -8.45 2.59 -4.81
N SER A 207 -7.60 1.59 -5.08
CA SER A 207 -6.75 1.51 -6.29
C SER A 207 -5.86 2.75 -6.53
N LEU A 208 -5.67 3.60 -5.52
CA LEU A 208 -4.78 4.77 -5.55
C LEU A 208 -3.37 4.38 -5.11
N PHE A 209 -2.38 5.09 -5.63
CA PHE A 209 -1.04 5.06 -5.05
C PHE A 209 -1.07 5.98 -3.82
N VAL A 210 -0.72 5.46 -2.64
CA VAL A 210 -0.83 6.21 -1.38
C VAL A 210 0.50 6.16 -0.66
N LEU A 211 0.97 7.33 -0.22
CA LEU A 211 2.12 7.49 0.65
C LEU A 211 1.65 7.63 2.09
N TYR A 212 2.17 6.81 2.99
CA TYR A 212 2.05 7.01 4.43
C TYR A 212 3.30 7.73 4.91
N ILE A 213 3.10 8.94 5.42
CA ILE A 213 4.17 9.78 5.93
C ILE A 213 4.07 9.92 7.44
N GLU A 214 5.22 9.93 8.08
CA GLU A 214 5.39 10.33 9.47
C GLU A 214 5.93 11.77 9.47
N ILE A 215 5.22 12.63 10.19
CA ILE A 215 5.49 14.06 10.32
C ILE A 215 5.98 14.29 11.74
N ALA A 216 7.18 14.84 11.90
CA ALA A 216 7.69 15.21 13.21
C ALA A 216 7.25 16.65 13.53
N VAL A 217 6.18 16.78 14.33
CA VAL A 217 5.66 18.09 14.77
C VAL A 217 6.57 18.69 15.83
N ASN A 218 6.95 17.86 16.80
CA ASN A 218 7.91 18.16 17.85
C ASN A 218 8.90 16.97 17.98
N PRO A 219 10.05 17.13 18.66
CA PRO A 219 10.99 16.03 18.89
C PRO A 219 10.35 14.77 19.51
N THR A 220 9.29 14.98 20.31
CA THR A 220 8.57 13.91 21.02
C THR A 220 7.24 13.53 20.36
N THR A 221 6.68 14.39 19.50
CA THR A 221 5.33 14.20 18.94
C THR A 221 5.39 13.97 17.44
N LYS A 222 4.97 12.77 17.03
CA LYS A 222 4.90 12.34 15.64
C LYS A 222 3.45 12.18 15.22
N MET A 223 3.14 12.57 13.99
CA MET A 223 1.81 12.41 13.39
C MET A 223 1.92 11.58 12.12
N LEU A 224 0.93 10.73 11.87
CA LEU A 224 0.85 9.95 10.64
C LEU A 224 -0.19 10.57 9.72
N ALA A 225 0.15 10.66 8.43
CA ALA A 225 -0.77 11.11 7.40
C ALA A 225 -0.69 10.25 6.14
N ALA A 226 -1.82 10.09 5.46
CA ALA A 226 -1.93 9.43 4.16
C ALA A 226 -2.04 10.48 3.05
N VAL A 227 -1.19 10.38 2.04
CA VAL A 227 -1.13 11.30 0.90
C VAL A 227 -1.36 10.51 -0.39
N PRO A 228 -2.49 10.72 -1.10
CA PRO A 228 -2.73 10.06 -2.37
C PRO A 228 -1.92 10.72 -3.50
N VAL A 229 -1.25 9.90 -4.29
CA VAL A 229 -0.55 10.28 -5.52
C VAL A 229 -1.49 10.00 -6.69
N THR A 230 -1.98 11.07 -7.31
CA THR A 230 -3.06 11.00 -8.30
C THR A 230 -2.61 11.37 -9.72
N THR A 231 -1.44 11.99 -9.87
CA THR A 231 -0.80 12.29 -11.16
C THR A 231 0.72 12.12 -11.09
N GLY A 232 1.35 12.00 -12.25
CA GLY A 232 2.78 11.79 -12.40
C GLY A 232 3.12 10.31 -12.51
N SER A 233 4.26 9.94 -11.93
CA SER A 233 4.81 8.58 -11.93
C SER A 233 5.16 8.10 -10.52
N LYS A 234 5.47 6.81 -10.33
CA LYS A 234 6.11 6.32 -9.10
C LYS A 234 7.41 7.08 -8.83
N GLY A 235 8.21 7.33 -9.87
CA GLY A 235 9.48 8.05 -9.76
C GLY A 235 10.38 7.46 -8.68
N ASN A 236 11.00 8.33 -7.90
CA ASN A 236 11.81 7.95 -6.75
C ASN A 236 11.00 8.03 -5.43
N LEU A 237 9.70 7.73 -5.45
CA LEU A 237 8.88 7.65 -4.24
C LEU A 237 9.04 6.26 -3.64
N ALA A 238 9.85 6.17 -2.59
CA ALA A 238 10.16 4.94 -1.87
C ALA A 238 10.09 5.17 -0.35
N ILE A 239 10.02 4.07 0.40
CA ILE A 239 10.10 4.07 1.86
C ILE A 239 11.44 4.69 2.27
N GLY A 240 11.43 5.52 3.32
CA GLY A 240 12.60 6.24 3.83
C GLY A 240 12.87 7.58 3.15
N LYS A 241 12.17 7.92 2.06
CA LYS A 241 12.37 9.22 1.40
C LYS A 241 11.84 10.36 2.27
N ARG A 242 12.64 11.41 2.37
CA ARG A 242 12.32 12.62 3.12
C ARG A 242 11.59 13.64 2.24
N GLY A 243 10.68 14.38 2.84
CA GLY A 243 9.96 15.49 2.25
C GLY A 243 9.64 16.56 3.29
N VAL A 244 8.96 17.62 2.85
CA VAL A 244 8.51 18.72 3.72
C VAL A 244 7.00 18.73 3.73
N PHE A 245 6.41 18.65 4.92
CA PHE A 245 4.97 18.73 5.14
C PHE A 245 4.60 20.14 5.58
N PHE A 246 3.56 20.69 4.97
CA PHE A 246 2.99 21.99 5.28
C PHE A 246 1.64 21.77 5.95
N ASP A 247 1.51 22.16 7.22
CA ASP A 247 0.23 22.13 7.92
C ASP A 247 -0.76 23.16 7.36
N LEU A 248 -2.01 23.17 7.83
CA LEU A 248 -3.05 24.15 7.46
C LEU A 248 -2.61 25.60 7.70
N ASN A 249 -1.77 25.81 8.72
CA ASN A 249 -1.16 27.12 9.03
C ASN A 249 0.08 27.44 8.18
N LYS A 250 0.41 26.62 7.19
CA LYS A 250 1.61 26.71 6.33
C LYS A 250 2.94 26.61 7.09
N GLN A 251 2.93 26.06 8.30
CA GLN A 251 4.15 25.74 9.03
C GLN A 251 4.80 24.49 8.44
N GLU A 252 6.13 24.49 8.41
CA GLU A 252 6.93 23.47 7.77
C GLU A 252 7.37 22.41 8.79
N PHE A 253 7.15 21.15 8.45
CA PHE A 253 7.53 20.00 9.27
C PHE A 253 8.29 18.98 8.43
N PRO A 254 9.37 18.40 8.95
CA PRO A 254 10.06 17.31 8.27
C PRO A 254 9.16 16.08 8.24
N ALA A 255 9.06 15.45 7.07
CA ALA A 255 8.26 14.26 6.85
C ALA A 255 9.09 13.13 6.21
N VAL A 256 8.81 11.89 6.60
CA VAL A 256 9.46 10.69 6.06
C VAL A 256 8.41 9.69 5.62
N VAL A 257 8.59 9.09 4.45
CA VAL A 257 7.71 8.02 3.96
C VAL A 257 7.98 6.74 4.76
N VAL A 258 7.02 6.27 5.54
CA VAL A 258 7.14 5.03 6.33
C VAL A 258 6.64 3.84 5.53
N GLN A 259 5.57 4.03 4.76
CA GLN A 259 4.98 2.96 3.97
C GLN A 259 4.31 3.50 2.72
N LEU A 260 4.07 2.63 1.74
CA LEU A 260 3.39 2.99 0.51
C LEU A 260 2.47 1.86 0.04
N ILE A 261 1.42 2.23 -0.70
CA ILE A 261 0.57 1.30 -1.46
C ILE A 261 0.89 1.51 -2.94
N GLU A 262 1.43 0.48 -3.58
CA GLU A 262 1.77 0.52 -5.01
C GLU A 262 0.57 0.21 -5.90
N ASN A 263 0.03 1.25 -6.53
CA ASN A 263 -0.91 1.14 -7.64
C ASN A 263 -0.44 2.02 -8.80
N PRO A 264 -0.72 1.68 -10.07
CA PRO A 264 -0.28 2.51 -11.19
C PRO A 264 -0.91 3.91 -11.13
N VAL A 265 -0.10 4.96 -11.31
CA VAL A 265 -0.55 6.36 -11.23
C VAL A 265 -1.01 6.85 -12.59
N CYS A 266 -0.33 6.44 -13.66
CA CYS A 266 -0.65 6.84 -15.03
C CYS A 266 -0.83 5.65 -15.99
N LEU A 267 -1.40 5.91 -17.18
CA LEU A 267 -1.68 4.87 -18.17
C LEU A 267 -0.39 4.21 -18.68
N ALA A 268 0.66 4.99 -18.94
CA ALA A 268 1.95 4.46 -19.40
C ALA A 268 2.54 3.47 -18.38
N GLU A 269 2.51 3.81 -17.09
CA GLU A 269 2.92 2.89 -16.03
C GLU A 269 2.03 1.65 -15.94
N ALA A 270 0.71 1.82 -16.08
CA ALA A 270 -0.21 0.70 -16.02
C ALA A 270 0.01 -0.30 -17.17
N LEU A 271 0.42 0.19 -18.36
CA LEU A 271 0.78 -0.64 -19.52
C LEU A 271 2.10 -1.39 -19.33
N VAL A 272 3.09 -0.74 -18.71
CA VAL A 272 4.44 -1.29 -18.49
C VAL A 272 4.50 -2.18 -17.24
N ALA A 273 3.70 -1.92 -16.22
CA ALA A 273 3.65 -2.67 -14.97
C ALA A 273 3.55 -4.21 -15.11
N PRO A 274 2.68 -4.78 -15.96
CA PRO A 274 2.63 -6.24 -16.13
C PRO A 274 3.91 -6.80 -16.75
N PHE A 275 4.58 -6.07 -17.65
CA PHE A 275 5.85 -6.51 -18.22
C PHE A 275 7.00 -6.42 -17.23
N VAL A 276 7.06 -5.35 -16.42
CA VAL A 276 8.07 -5.24 -15.35
C VAL A 276 7.90 -6.37 -14.33
N LYS A 277 6.65 -6.71 -13.97
CA LYS A 277 6.36 -7.86 -13.10
C LYS A 277 6.71 -9.18 -13.75
N ALA A 278 6.38 -9.38 -15.03
CA ALA A 278 6.73 -10.59 -15.77
C ALA A 278 8.25 -10.74 -15.88
N TRP A 279 8.97 -9.65 -16.18
CA TRP A 279 10.43 -9.62 -16.24
C TRP A 279 11.05 -9.95 -14.89
N GLY A 280 10.61 -9.32 -13.80
CA GLY A 280 11.11 -9.67 -12.46
C GLY A 280 10.76 -11.11 -12.04
N MET A 281 9.69 -11.69 -12.57
CA MET A 281 9.34 -13.09 -12.34
C MET A 281 10.20 -14.03 -13.19
N VAL A 282 10.60 -13.61 -14.39
CA VAL A 282 11.58 -14.30 -15.24
C VAL A 282 12.97 -14.21 -14.63
N GLU A 283 13.39 -13.05 -14.14
CA GLU A 283 14.66 -12.84 -13.43
C GLU A 283 14.74 -13.71 -12.18
N LYS A 284 13.71 -13.70 -11.32
CA LYS A 284 13.62 -14.62 -10.17
C LYS A 284 13.62 -16.10 -10.58
N LYS A 285 13.04 -16.44 -11.74
CA LYS A 285 13.10 -17.79 -12.28
C LYS A 285 14.46 -18.12 -12.87
N ILE A 286 15.18 -17.16 -13.46
CA ILE A 286 16.54 -17.31 -13.98
C ILE A 286 17.51 -17.49 -12.80
N GLU A 287 17.37 -16.70 -11.74
CA GLU A 287 18.08 -16.88 -10.47
C GLU A 287 17.80 -18.25 -9.84
N ALA A 288 16.56 -18.76 -9.95
CA ALA A 288 16.21 -20.12 -9.52
C ALA A 288 16.62 -21.22 -10.54
N TRP A 289 16.87 -20.88 -11.80
CA TRP A 289 17.26 -21.81 -12.86
C TRP A 289 18.77 -21.98 -12.96
N SER A 290 19.56 -21.01 -12.49
CA SER A 290 21.03 -21.09 -12.49
C SER A 290 21.57 -22.13 -11.52
N SER A 291 20.81 -22.58 -10.52
CA SER A 291 21.31 -23.56 -9.53
C SER A 291 21.08 -25.02 -9.91
N THR A 292 20.33 -25.35 -10.97
CA THR A 292 19.99 -26.77 -11.26
C THR A 292 19.81 -27.11 -12.75
N THR A 293 19.73 -26.12 -13.67
CA THR A 293 19.21 -26.37 -15.02
C THR A 293 20.24 -26.29 -16.16
N GLU A 294 21.53 -26.00 -15.94
CA GLU A 294 22.49 -26.00 -17.06
C GLU A 294 22.67 -27.39 -17.69
N LYS A 295 22.70 -28.46 -16.86
CA LYS A 295 22.87 -29.83 -17.36
C LYS A 295 21.62 -30.41 -18.03
N ALA A 296 20.42 -30.07 -17.53
CA ALA A 296 19.16 -30.59 -18.08
C ALA A 296 18.74 -29.89 -19.39
N PHE A 297 19.16 -28.63 -19.58
CA PHE A 297 18.84 -27.88 -20.79
C PHE A 297 19.68 -28.35 -21.99
N HIS A 298 20.99 -28.55 -21.81
CA HIS A 298 21.86 -29.10 -22.87
C HIS A 298 21.36 -30.46 -23.38
N THR A 299 21.03 -31.40 -22.49
CA THR A 299 20.59 -32.75 -22.90
C THR A 299 19.22 -32.78 -23.59
N LYS A 300 18.33 -31.83 -23.29
CA LYS A 300 16.99 -31.76 -23.92
C LYS A 300 16.97 -30.91 -25.18
N PHE A 301 17.83 -29.91 -25.28
CA PHE A 301 17.99 -29.10 -26.49
C PHE A 301 18.66 -29.89 -27.62
N ASP A 302 19.69 -30.69 -27.30
CA ASP A 302 20.32 -31.60 -28.27
C ASP A 302 19.34 -32.67 -28.82
N LYS A 303 18.40 -33.14 -27.98
CA LYS A 303 17.33 -34.05 -28.41
C LYS A 303 16.22 -33.38 -29.23
N ALA A 304 16.03 -32.07 -29.12
CA ALA A 304 15.01 -31.32 -29.86
C ALA A 304 15.49 -30.81 -31.23
N ILE A 305 16.81 -30.72 -31.43
CA ILE A 305 17.42 -30.30 -32.71
C ILE A 305 17.71 -31.48 -33.64
N THR A 306 17.70 -32.71 -33.13
CA THR A 306 17.84 -33.91 -33.97
C THR A 306 16.50 -34.23 -34.65
N PRO A 307 16.38 -34.13 -35.98
CA PRO A 307 15.14 -34.49 -36.66
C PRO A 307 14.88 -36.01 -36.53
N PRO A 308 13.62 -36.46 -36.36
CA PRO A 308 13.32 -37.88 -36.42
C PRO A 308 13.55 -38.39 -37.85
N ALA A 309 14.11 -39.60 -37.96
CA ALA A 309 14.19 -40.31 -39.24
C ALA A 309 12.77 -40.51 -39.82
N PRO A 310 12.60 -40.45 -41.15
CA PRO A 310 11.28 -40.51 -41.76
C PRO A 310 10.72 -41.93 -41.66
N GLY A 311 9.51 -42.04 -41.12
CA GLY A 311 8.71 -43.26 -41.14
C GLY A 311 8.54 -43.89 -39.77
N THR A 312 7.56 -43.42 -39.01
CA THR A 312 6.67 -44.26 -38.18
C THR A 312 5.55 -43.38 -37.63
N ALA A 313 4.32 -43.75 -37.95
CA ALA A 313 3.13 -43.09 -37.41
C ALA A 313 3.03 -43.33 -35.89
N PRO A 314 2.61 -42.35 -35.07
CA PRO A 314 2.37 -42.59 -33.65
C PRO A 314 1.15 -43.50 -33.50
N ALA A 315 1.35 -44.67 -32.90
CA ALA A 315 0.27 -45.56 -32.49
C ALA A 315 -0.58 -44.91 -31.38
N ALA A 316 -1.90 -45.10 -31.46
CA ALA A 316 -2.85 -44.67 -30.44
C ALA A 316 -2.62 -45.43 -29.12
N PRO A 317 -2.76 -44.79 -27.93
CA PRO A 317 -2.62 -45.48 -26.66
C PRO A 317 -3.87 -46.34 -26.37
N PRO A 318 -3.73 -47.51 -25.71
CA PRO A 318 -4.85 -48.36 -25.40
C PRO A 318 -5.69 -47.75 -24.27
N ALA A 319 -6.99 -47.94 -24.36
CA ALA A 319 -7.94 -47.57 -23.32
C ALA A 319 -7.77 -48.46 -22.09
N GLY A 320 -7.60 -47.83 -20.92
CA GLY A 320 -7.85 -48.46 -19.62
C GLY A 320 -6.67 -48.41 -18.64
N ALA A 321 -6.69 -47.44 -17.73
CA ALA A 321 -6.30 -47.59 -16.33
C ALA A 321 -6.57 -46.28 -15.56
N GLN A 322 -7.40 -46.36 -14.52
CA GLN A 322 -7.69 -45.25 -13.61
C GLN A 322 -6.57 -45.02 -12.59
N ALA A 323 -6.36 -43.74 -12.30
CA ALA A 323 -6.03 -43.12 -11.02
C ALA A 323 -4.86 -43.66 -10.16
N GLY A 324 -3.75 -42.93 -10.19
CA GLY A 324 -2.73 -42.96 -9.14
C GLY A 324 -1.54 -42.04 -9.45
N GLY A 325 -1.51 -40.83 -8.87
CA GLY A 325 -0.27 -40.07 -8.62
C GLY A 325 0.61 -39.58 -9.78
N THR A 326 0.25 -39.77 -11.05
CA THR A 326 1.12 -39.46 -12.21
C THR A 326 0.53 -38.45 -13.20
N GLY A 327 -0.60 -37.83 -12.87
CA GLY A 327 -1.28 -36.85 -13.74
C GLY A 327 -0.49 -35.57 -14.01
N ALA A 328 0.46 -35.19 -13.14
CA ALA A 328 1.33 -34.04 -13.35
C ALA A 328 2.39 -34.30 -14.44
N PHE A 329 2.91 -35.53 -14.54
CA PHE A 329 3.91 -35.90 -15.54
C PHE A 329 3.30 -36.11 -16.94
N LEU A 330 2.08 -36.66 -17.01
CA LEU A 330 1.28 -36.72 -18.24
C LEU A 330 0.87 -35.32 -18.71
N GLY A 331 0.51 -34.42 -17.80
CA GLY A 331 0.22 -33.02 -18.14
C GLY A 331 1.44 -32.27 -18.67
N ILE A 332 2.62 -32.52 -18.10
CA ILE A 332 3.89 -31.92 -18.56
C ILE A 332 4.31 -32.50 -19.92
N SER A 333 4.22 -33.82 -20.14
CA SER A 333 4.61 -34.43 -21.42
C SER A 333 3.65 -34.09 -22.57
N VAL A 334 2.35 -34.02 -22.30
CA VAL A 334 1.36 -33.53 -23.28
C VAL A 334 1.52 -32.03 -23.53
N ALA A 335 1.85 -31.23 -22.52
CA ALA A 335 2.19 -29.81 -22.72
C ALA A 335 3.45 -29.62 -23.58
N PHE A 336 4.49 -30.44 -23.38
CA PHE A 336 5.69 -30.39 -24.23
C PHE A 336 5.44 -30.87 -25.66
N ALA A 337 4.60 -31.90 -25.87
CA ALA A 337 4.18 -32.33 -27.21
C ALA A 337 3.31 -31.27 -27.91
N ALA A 338 2.39 -30.63 -27.18
CA ALA A 338 1.57 -29.52 -27.68
C ALA A 338 2.43 -28.30 -28.01
N LEU A 339 3.44 -27.97 -27.19
CA LEU A 339 4.42 -26.90 -27.47
C LEU A 339 5.28 -27.23 -28.69
N GLY A 340 5.71 -28.49 -28.86
CA GLY A 340 6.45 -28.92 -30.06
C GLY A 340 5.62 -28.79 -31.34
N SER A 341 4.33 -29.16 -31.29
CA SER A 341 3.42 -29.04 -32.44
C SER A 341 3.10 -27.59 -32.79
N SER A 342 2.96 -26.72 -31.78
CA SER A 342 2.71 -25.29 -31.99
C SER A 342 3.97 -24.56 -32.47
N PHE A 343 5.17 -24.94 -32.00
CA PHE A 343 6.43 -24.47 -32.59
C PHE A 343 6.61 -24.92 -34.04
N ALA A 344 6.33 -26.19 -34.37
CA ALA A 344 6.41 -26.69 -35.75
C ALA A 344 5.41 -25.97 -36.68
N PHE A 345 4.19 -25.73 -36.19
CA PHE A 345 3.18 -24.96 -36.92
C PHE A 345 3.60 -23.50 -37.12
N ILE A 346 4.13 -22.85 -36.08
CA ILE A 346 4.66 -21.48 -36.16
C ILE A 346 5.82 -21.41 -37.16
N SER A 347 6.81 -22.30 -37.08
CA SER A 347 7.95 -22.35 -37.99
C SER A 347 7.53 -22.58 -39.45
N LYS A 348 6.59 -23.50 -39.70
CA LYS A 348 6.04 -23.74 -41.05
C LYS A 348 5.26 -22.54 -41.58
N THR A 349 4.52 -21.84 -40.71
CA THR A 349 3.74 -20.65 -41.08
C THR A 349 4.64 -19.45 -41.36
N ILE A 350 5.73 -19.30 -40.58
CA ILE A 350 6.75 -18.27 -40.78
C ILE A 350 7.53 -18.53 -42.08
N ALA A 351 7.90 -19.79 -42.36
CA ALA A 351 8.60 -20.15 -43.60
C ALA A 351 7.77 -19.92 -44.88
N ALA A 352 6.43 -19.96 -44.79
CA ALA A 352 5.52 -19.71 -45.89
C ALA A 352 5.12 -18.22 -46.05
N MET A 353 5.59 -17.32 -45.18
CA MET A 353 5.27 -15.90 -45.20
C MET A 353 6.41 -15.06 -45.78
N SER A 354 6.07 -14.06 -46.59
CA SER A 354 7.01 -13.01 -46.98
C SER A 354 7.51 -12.23 -45.75
N ALA A 355 8.75 -11.73 -45.77
CA ALA A 355 9.34 -10.97 -44.65
C ALA A 355 8.43 -9.84 -44.09
N THR A 356 7.69 -9.15 -44.96
CA THR A 356 6.71 -8.12 -44.55
C THR A 356 5.52 -8.69 -43.78
N ALA A 357 5.04 -9.88 -44.12
CA ALA A 357 3.93 -10.55 -43.45
C ALA A 357 4.33 -11.09 -42.07
N ILE A 358 5.60 -11.47 -41.89
CA ILE A 358 6.17 -11.83 -40.60
C ILE A 358 6.17 -10.59 -39.68
N TRP A 359 6.68 -9.44 -40.15
CA TRP A 359 6.65 -8.21 -39.37
C TRP A 359 5.22 -7.76 -39.00
N VAL A 360 4.28 -7.81 -39.95
CA VAL A 360 2.88 -7.44 -39.69
C VAL A 360 2.22 -8.39 -38.68
N SER A 361 2.46 -9.71 -38.77
CA SER A 361 1.88 -10.67 -37.83
C SER A 361 2.44 -10.51 -36.42
N VAL A 362 3.75 -10.23 -36.29
CA VAL A 362 4.38 -9.89 -35.00
C VAL A 362 3.77 -8.63 -34.40
N ILE A 363 3.63 -7.55 -35.19
CA ILE A 363 3.02 -6.29 -34.72
C ILE A 363 1.56 -6.51 -34.31
N CYS A 364 0.76 -7.24 -35.11
CA CYS A 364 -0.62 -7.58 -34.75
C CYS A 364 -0.71 -8.42 -33.48
N GLY A 365 0.21 -9.39 -33.28
CA GLY A 365 0.29 -10.17 -32.06
C GLY A 365 0.58 -9.32 -30.82
N ILE A 366 1.53 -8.39 -30.93
CA ILE A 366 1.84 -7.43 -29.87
C ILE A 366 0.63 -6.54 -29.56
N LEU A 367 -0.04 -6.01 -30.58
CA LEU A 367 -1.24 -5.18 -30.39
C LEU A 367 -2.40 -5.95 -29.77
N ALA A 368 -2.63 -7.20 -30.21
CA ALA A 368 -3.67 -8.07 -29.66
C ALA A 368 -3.42 -8.41 -28.19
N LEU A 369 -2.15 -8.58 -27.78
CA LEU A 369 -1.77 -8.73 -26.38
C LEU A 369 -1.91 -7.41 -25.60
N MET A 370 -1.56 -6.28 -26.22
CA MET A 370 -1.57 -4.98 -25.57
C MET A 370 -2.96 -4.43 -25.34
N PHE A 371 -3.93 -4.74 -26.20
CA PHE A 371 -5.31 -4.28 -26.09
C PHE A 371 -5.98 -4.66 -24.75
N PRO A 372 -6.06 -5.94 -24.32
CA PRO A 372 -6.70 -6.30 -23.06
C PRO A 372 -5.96 -5.72 -21.84
N ILE A 373 -4.63 -5.63 -21.89
CA ILE A 373 -3.81 -5.02 -20.83
C ILE A 373 -4.14 -3.53 -20.71
N SER A 374 -4.22 -2.83 -21.84
CA SER A 374 -4.59 -1.42 -21.92
C SER A 374 -6.00 -1.18 -21.39
N LEU A 375 -6.95 -2.04 -21.76
CA LEU A 375 -8.33 -1.95 -21.29
C LEU A 375 -8.41 -2.12 -19.76
N LEU A 376 -7.71 -3.12 -19.20
CA LEU A 376 -7.66 -3.33 -17.75
C LEU A 376 -6.99 -2.16 -17.02
N ALA A 377 -5.91 -1.60 -17.58
CA ALA A 377 -5.24 -0.42 -17.06
C ALA A 377 -6.16 0.80 -17.01
N ILE A 378 -6.88 1.08 -18.10
CA ILE A 378 -7.86 2.17 -18.18
C ILE A 378 -8.98 1.94 -17.16
N LEU A 379 -9.51 0.72 -17.06
CA LEU A 379 -10.55 0.39 -16.09
C LEU A 379 -10.08 0.56 -14.65
N LYS A 380 -8.85 0.15 -14.31
CA LYS A 380 -8.25 0.39 -12.99
C LYS A 380 -8.11 1.87 -12.68
N LEU A 381 -7.58 2.66 -13.61
CA LEU A 381 -7.44 4.11 -13.43
C LEU A 381 -8.79 4.82 -13.31
N ARG A 382 -9.84 4.34 -14.01
CA ARG A 382 -11.20 4.86 -13.89
C ARG A 382 -11.90 4.45 -12.59
N ARG A 383 -11.47 3.36 -11.96
CA ARG A 383 -11.97 2.87 -10.66
C ARG A 383 -11.30 3.51 -9.45
N GLN A 384 -10.29 4.35 -9.65
CA GLN A 384 -9.63 5.08 -8.57
C GLN A 384 -10.62 5.93 -7.78
N ASP A 385 -10.63 5.71 -6.47
CA ASP A 385 -11.64 6.24 -5.56
C ASP A 385 -11.00 6.73 -4.26
N LEU A 386 -11.43 7.89 -3.79
CA LEU A 386 -10.99 8.47 -2.53
C LEU A 386 -11.82 7.97 -1.32
N SER A 387 -13.00 7.39 -1.53
CA SER A 387 -13.92 7.00 -0.45
C SER A 387 -13.24 6.04 0.54
N SER A 388 -12.59 4.98 0.04
CA SER A 388 -11.94 3.98 0.89
C SER A 388 -10.72 4.52 1.66
N LEU A 389 -10.14 5.63 1.20
CA LEU A 389 -9.09 6.32 1.94
C LEU A 389 -9.68 7.08 3.13
N LEU A 390 -10.79 7.78 2.90
CA LEU A 390 -11.52 8.51 3.93
C LEU A 390 -12.18 7.57 4.96
N GLU A 391 -12.72 6.44 4.52
CA GLU A 391 -13.20 5.34 5.38
C GLU A 391 -12.11 4.84 6.32
N GLY A 392 -10.87 4.70 5.83
CA GLY A 392 -9.72 4.39 6.65
C GLY A 392 -9.42 5.43 7.74
N SER A 393 -9.78 6.70 7.50
CA SER A 393 -9.62 7.82 8.44
C SER A 393 -10.83 8.04 9.37
N GLY A 394 -11.80 7.13 9.36
CA GLY A 394 -12.98 7.15 10.25
C GLY A 394 -14.23 7.82 9.68
N TRP A 395 -14.25 8.15 8.39
CA TRP A 395 -15.42 8.74 7.74
C TRP A 395 -16.32 7.66 7.11
N ALA A 396 -17.61 7.69 7.41
CA ALA A 396 -18.57 6.81 6.74
C ALA A 396 -18.98 7.43 5.40
N ILE A 397 -18.59 6.82 4.28
CA ILE A 397 -18.93 7.30 2.94
C ILE A 397 -19.80 6.28 2.22
N ASN A 398 -21.01 6.71 1.87
CA ASN A 398 -21.97 5.85 1.19
C ASN A 398 -21.75 5.77 -0.34
N SER A 399 -21.03 6.74 -0.92
CA SER A 399 -20.89 6.87 -2.38
C SER A 399 -19.43 6.85 -2.83
N ARG A 400 -19.19 6.23 -3.99
CA ARG A 400 -17.84 6.14 -4.58
C ARG A 400 -17.40 7.52 -5.08
N MET A 401 -16.32 8.05 -4.50
CA MET A 401 -15.75 9.39 -4.79
C MET A 401 -14.66 9.30 -5.86
N ARG A 402 -15.07 9.05 -7.10
CA ARG A 402 -14.15 8.91 -8.23
C ARG A 402 -13.47 10.23 -8.60
N LEU A 403 -12.18 10.15 -8.95
CA LEU A 403 -11.39 11.32 -9.29
C LEU A 403 -11.49 11.70 -10.77
N SER A 404 -11.96 12.92 -11.04
CA SER A 404 -11.88 13.57 -12.36
C SER A 404 -10.44 13.98 -12.69
N ASN A 405 -10.12 14.18 -13.97
CA ASN A 405 -8.77 14.64 -14.38
C ASN A 405 -8.39 16.00 -13.77
N ARG A 406 -9.37 16.90 -13.56
CA ARG A 406 -9.12 18.19 -12.89
C ARG A 406 -8.75 17.98 -11.42
N HIS A 407 -9.48 17.11 -10.71
CA HIS A 407 -9.19 16.79 -9.31
C HIS A 407 -7.82 16.14 -9.14
N ARG A 408 -7.45 15.20 -10.01
CA ARG A 408 -6.12 14.57 -9.99
C ARG A 408 -5.01 15.61 -10.11
N ARG A 409 -5.09 16.51 -11.10
CA ARG A 409 -4.10 17.59 -11.28
C ARG A 409 -4.11 18.59 -10.12
N HIS A 410 -5.23 18.72 -9.42
CA HIS A 410 -5.29 19.58 -8.24
C HIS A 410 -4.59 18.93 -7.04
N PHE A 411 -4.85 17.65 -6.76
CA PHE A 411 -4.29 16.93 -5.61
C PHE A 411 -2.80 16.61 -5.76
N SER A 412 -2.35 16.34 -6.97
CA SER A 412 -0.93 16.13 -7.26
C SER A 412 -0.51 17.08 -8.38
N ARG A 413 0.36 18.03 -8.04
CA ARG A 413 0.94 19.00 -8.98
C ARG A 413 2.40 18.68 -9.19
N LEU A 414 2.78 18.65 -10.47
CA LEU A 414 4.18 18.69 -10.87
C LEU A 414 4.64 20.14 -10.80
N GLY A 415 5.85 20.39 -10.32
CA GLY A 415 6.41 21.74 -10.30
C GLY A 415 6.36 22.36 -11.69
N THR A 416 5.66 23.48 -11.83
CA THR A 416 5.73 24.29 -13.05
C THR A 416 7.00 25.10 -12.98
N TYR A 417 7.95 24.80 -13.88
CA TYR A 417 9.16 25.59 -13.98
C TYR A 417 8.83 27.04 -14.38
N PRO A 418 9.54 28.03 -13.82
CA PRO A 418 9.49 29.41 -14.30
C PRO A 418 9.76 29.48 -15.80
N LYS A 419 9.21 30.49 -16.49
CA LYS A 419 9.34 30.63 -17.95
C LYS A 419 10.79 30.71 -18.41
N ASP A 420 11.67 31.22 -17.57
CA ASP A 420 13.08 31.47 -17.87
C ASP A 420 14.02 30.38 -17.34
N ALA A 421 13.47 29.24 -16.87
CA ALA A 421 14.28 28.16 -16.34
C ALA A 421 15.05 27.42 -17.45
N ILE A 422 16.37 27.43 -17.36
CA ILE A 422 17.28 26.76 -18.28
C ILE A 422 17.46 25.29 -17.83
N GLY A 423 17.44 24.33 -18.77
CA GLY A 423 17.64 22.90 -18.46
C GLY A 423 16.38 22.12 -18.06
N THR A 424 15.19 22.67 -18.27
CA THR A 424 13.94 21.95 -17.97
C THR A 424 13.66 20.83 -18.97
N PRO A 425 13.05 19.70 -18.56
CA PRO A 425 12.64 18.65 -19.48
C PRO A 425 11.67 19.22 -20.54
N GLN A 426 12.05 19.14 -21.80
CA GLN A 426 11.28 19.70 -22.91
C GLN A 426 9.89 19.05 -22.99
N LYS A 427 8.87 19.85 -23.30
CA LYS A 427 7.51 19.34 -23.54
C LYS A 427 7.51 18.46 -24.79
N HIS A 428 7.54 17.15 -24.63
CA HIS A 428 7.50 16.14 -25.70
C HIS A 428 6.18 16.07 -26.49
N GLY A 429 5.33 17.10 -26.44
CA GLY A 429 4.02 17.10 -27.10
C GLY A 429 4.12 16.87 -28.61
N LEU A 430 5.07 17.55 -29.27
CA LEU A 430 5.28 17.44 -30.71
C LEU A 430 5.82 16.06 -31.11
N THR A 431 6.74 15.48 -30.33
CA THR A 431 7.24 14.12 -30.53
C THR A 431 6.15 13.07 -30.34
N ILE A 432 5.26 13.23 -29.36
CA ILE A 432 4.12 12.31 -29.15
C ILE A 432 3.14 12.39 -30.33
N ILE A 433 2.86 13.59 -30.84
CA ILE A 433 2.00 13.79 -32.02
C ILE A 433 2.63 13.14 -33.25
N LEU A 434 3.94 13.31 -33.48
CA LEU A 434 4.67 12.66 -34.58
C LEU A 434 4.64 11.13 -34.49
N ILE A 435 4.81 10.57 -33.29
CA ILE A 435 4.71 9.11 -33.08
C ILE A 435 3.29 8.61 -33.34
N LEU A 436 2.26 9.34 -32.92
CA LEU A 436 0.86 8.98 -33.18
C LEU A 436 0.56 8.98 -34.70
N ILE A 437 1.04 9.99 -35.41
CA ILE A 437 0.91 10.10 -36.88
C ILE A 437 1.62 8.92 -37.56
N LEU A 438 2.83 8.56 -37.12
CA LEU A 438 3.57 7.41 -37.62
C LEU A 438 2.80 6.08 -37.41
N LEU A 439 2.19 5.91 -36.23
CA LEU A 439 1.40 4.73 -35.88
C LEU A 439 0.14 4.62 -36.75
N ILE A 440 -0.54 5.75 -37.01
CA ILE A 440 -1.69 5.80 -37.91
C ILE A 440 -1.27 5.49 -39.36
N LEU A 441 -0.14 6.04 -39.82
CA LEU A 441 0.40 5.76 -41.16
C LEU A 441 0.75 4.27 -41.32
N LEU A 442 1.39 3.66 -40.32
CA LEU A 442 1.68 2.22 -40.32
C LEU A 442 0.41 1.37 -40.32
N LEU A 443 -0.62 1.77 -39.58
CA LEU A 443 -1.91 1.07 -39.56
C LEU A 443 -2.60 1.14 -40.93
N VAL A 444 -2.67 2.33 -41.53
CA VAL A 444 -3.26 2.54 -42.86
C VAL A 444 -2.48 1.78 -43.94
N PHE A 445 -1.15 1.80 -43.87
CA PHE A 445 -0.28 1.06 -44.78
C PHE A 445 -0.47 -0.45 -44.66
N GLY A 446 -0.54 -0.97 -43.42
CA GLY A 446 -0.82 -2.39 -43.15
C GLY A 446 -2.18 -2.84 -43.68
N ILE A 447 -3.22 -2.02 -43.53
CA ILE A 447 -4.57 -2.30 -44.08
C ILE A 447 -4.53 -2.31 -45.62
N ARG A 448 -3.82 -1.38 -46.26
CA ARG A 448 -3.65 -1.37 -47.72
C ARG A 448 -2.92 -2.61 -48.23
N LEU A 449 -1.83 -2.99 -47.56
CA LEU A 449 -1.05 -4.17 -47.94
C LEU A 449 -1.88 -5.46 -47.79
N HIS A 450 -2.65 -5.56 -46.71
CA HIS A 450 -3.57 -6.69 -46.51
C HIS A 450 -4.65 -6.77 -47.60
N ARG A 451 -5.21 -5.63 -48.01
CA ARG A 451 -6.18 -5.57 -49.13
C ARG A 451 -5.54 -5.98 -50.46
N GLN A 452 -4.31 -5.55 -50.75
CA GLN A 452 -3.59 -5.94 -51.97
C GLN A 452 -3.25 -7.44 -52.01
N ILE A 453 -2.84 -8.02 -50.88
CA ILE A 453 -2.58 -9.46 -50.77
C ILE A 453 -3.90 -10.26 -50.94
N LYS A 454 -5.02 -9.75 -50.41
CA LYS A 454 -6.34 -10.37 -50.59
C LYS A 454 -6.82 -10.30 -52.05
N GLN A 455 -6.55 -9.20 -52.76
CA GLN A 455 -6.84 -9.06 -54.19
C GLN A 455 -5.98 -10.00 -55.05
N LYS A 456 -4.69 -10.19 -54.75
CA LYS A 456 -3.82 -11.15 -55.45
C LYS A 456 -4.17 -12.62 -55.20
N ARG A 457 -4.95 -12.93 -54.16
CA ARG A 457 -5.37 -14.29 -53.80
C ARG A 457 -6.70 -14.72 -54.40
N ILE A 458 -7.41 -13.87 -55.14
CA ILE A 458 -8.56 -14.29 -55.94
C ILE A 458 -7.98 -14.93 -57.21
N PRO A 459 -8.04 -16.26 -57.39
CA PRO A 459 -7.64 -16.86 -58.65
C PRO A 459 -8.65 -16.41 -59.71
N ASN A 460 -8.18 -15.90 -60.85
CA ASN A 460 -9.04 -15.75 -62.01
C ASN A 460 -9.67 -17.13 -62.31
N PRO A 461 -10.99 -17.20 -62.63
CA PRO A 461 -11.56 -18.44 -63.13
C PRO A 461 -10.73 -18.88 -64.34
N PRO A 462 -10.42 -20.18 -64.49
CA PRO A 462 -9.74 -20.64 -65.69
C PRO A 462 -10.58 -20.25 -66.91
N ALA A 463 -9.92 -19.69 -67.92
CA ALA A 463 -10.52 -19.40 -69.21
C ALA A 463 -11.24 -20.65 -69.71
N GLN A 464 -12.50 -20.48 -70.12
CA GLN A 464 -13.28 -21.53 -70.75
C GLN A 464 -12.46 -22.12 -71.91
N GLN A 465 -12.15 -23.41 -71.82
CA GLN A 465 -11.69 -24.18 -72.96
C GLN A 465 -12.83 -24.18 -73.97
N GLU A 466 -12.56 -23.58 -75.12
CA GLU A 466 -13.36 -23.65 -76.33
C GLU A 466 -13.53 -25.14 -76.69
N ALA A 467 -14.76 -25.65 -76.56
CA ALA A 467 -15.09 -27.01 -76.94
C ALA A 467 -15.01 -27.13 -78.47
N ALA A 468 -14.09 -27.97 -78.95
CA ALA A 468 -14.05 -28.39 -80.34
C ALA A 468 -15.41 -29.05 -80.72
N PRO A 469 -15.97 -28.79 -81.92
CA PRO A 469 -17.22 -29.42 -82.35
C PRO A 469 -17.00 -30.93 -82.55
N ALA A 470 -17.91 -31.74 -81.99
CA ALA A 470 -17.96 -33.18 -82.26
C ALA A 470 -18.29 -33.45 -83.74
N PRO A 471 -17.67 -34.47 -84.38
CA PRO A 471 -18.01 -34.84 -85.74
C PRO A 471 -19.41 -35.46 -85.82
N ALA A 472 -20.17 -35.08 -86.85
CA ALA A 472 -21.54 -35.53 -87.11
C ALA A 472 -21.62 -37.04 -87.39
N PRO A 473 -22.68 -37.73 -86.94
CA PRO A 473 -22.92 -39.14 -87.27
C PRO A 473 -23.37 -39.31 -88.74
N PRO A 474 -22.99 -40.39 -89.43
CA PRO A 474 -23.44 -40.65 -90.80
C PRO A 474 -24.93 -40.99 -90.86
N ALA A 475 -25.58 -40.47 -91.89
CA ALA A 475 -27.01 -40.54 -92.13
C ALA A 475 -27.51 -41.96 -92.45
N GLU A 476 -28.59 -42.34 -91.79
CA GLU A 476 -29.41 -43.51 -92.08
C GLU A 476 -30.26 -43.24 -93.33
N THR A 477 -30.07 -44.07 -94.37
CA THR A 477 -30.94 -44.17 -95.56
C THR A 477 -31.97 -45.28 -95.37
N ALA A 478 -33.23 -45.00 -95.70
CA ALA A 478 -34.29 -46.00 -95.95
C ALA A 478 -35.42 -45.36 -96.78
N PRO A 479 -36.29 -46.11 -97.50
CA PRO A 479 -36.14 -47.45 -98.11
C PRO A 479 -36.79 -47.58 -99.54
N ALA A 480 -36.82 -48.83 -100.05
CA ALA A 480 -37.77 -49.47 -100.99
C ALA A 480 -37.35 -49.68 -102.47
N PRO A 481 -37.84 -50.73 -103.17
CA PRO A 481 -38.85 -51.75 -102.78
C PRO A 481 -38.31 -53.10 -102.29
#